data_AF-A0A0F4IVL5-F1
#
_entry.id   AF-A0A0F4IVL5-F1
#
_cell.length_a   1.000
_cell.length_b   1.000
_cell.length_c   1.000
_cell.angle_alpha   90.00
_cell.angle_beta   90.00
_cell.angle_gamma   90.00
#
_symmetry.space_group_name_H-M   'P 1'
#
loop_
_entity.id
_entity.type
_entity.pdbx_description
1 polymer ?
#
loop_
_entity_poly.entity_id
_entity_poly.type
_entity_poly.pdbx_seq_one_letter_code
_entity_poly.pdbx_strand_id
1 'polypeptide(L)'
;MQKTALASFAHLPRTHHDRHVLTSTVDVFGVAHWLLADRAPQPGDARPFDALVVSVHPGGNVELTELSAVRARWPHLDRLPDSGFVVAASRTRRYENADQVQV
;
A
#
# COMPACT_ATOMS: atom_id res chain seq x y z
N MET A 1 14.62 -15.03 21.85
CA MET A 1 13.78 -14.64 20.70
C MET A 1 12.77 -13.61 21.19
N GLN A 2 12.95 -12.34 20.84
CA GLN A 2 12.05 -11.26 21.29
C GLN A 2 10.79 -11.32 20.44
N LYS A 3 9.64 -11.54 21.08
CA LYS A 3 8.34 -11.62 20.39
C LYS A 3 7.85 -10.19 20.16
N THR A 4 8.00 -9.67 18.95
CA THR A 4 7.37 -8.40 18.58
C THR A 4 5.86 -8.60 18.64
N ALA A 5 5.20 -7.91 19.56
CA ALA A 5 3.75 -7.87 19.57
C ALA A 5 3.31 -7.18 18.28
N LEU A 6 2.71 -7.95 17.37
CA LEU A 6 2.01 -7.37 16.22
C LEU A 6 0.86 -6.54 16.81
N ALA A 7 0.98 -5.21 16.74
CA ALA A 7 -0.13 -4.33 17.08
C ALA A 7 -1.30 -4.75 16.19
N SER A 8 -2.41 -5.15 16.82
CA SER A 8 -3.43 -5.96 16.16
C SER A 8 -4.04 -5.29 14.94
N PHE A 9 -4.02 -3.96 14.85
CA PHE A 9 -4.42 -3.23 13.65
C PHE A 9 -3.64 -1.91 13.57
N ALA A 10 -2.79 -1.74 12.56
CA ALA A 10 -2.34 -0.41 12.19
C ALA A 10 -3.49 0.27 11.42
N HIS A 11 -3.88 1.47 11.85
CA HIS A 11 -4.94 2.24 11.21
C HIS A 11 -4.34 3.32 10.32
N LEU A 12 -4.94 3.53 9.15
CA LEU A 12 -4.62 4.70 8.34
C LEU A 12 -4.93 5.97 9.17
N PRO A 13 -3.99 6.92 9.31
CA PRO A 13 -4.24 8.15 10.03
C PRO A 13 -5.45 8.91 9.46
N ARG A 14 -6.27 9.49 10.34
CA ARG A 14 -7.53 10.15 9.98
C ARG A 14 -7.36 11.27 8.95
N THR A 15 -6.20 11.91 8.93
CA THR A 15 -5.82 12.97 7.98
C THR A 15 -5.78 12.51 6.52
N HIS A 16 -5.80 11.20 6.26
CA HIS A 16 -5.74 10.62 4.93
C HIS A 16 -7.02 9.83 4.56
N HIS A 17 -8.07 9.93 5.37
CA HIS A 17 -9.34 9.23 5.12
C HIS A 17 -10.13 9.79 3.93
N ASP A 18 -9.79 11.00 3.48
CA ASP A 18 -10.31 11.65 2.29
C ASP A 18 -9.74 11.05 0.98
N ARG A 19 -8.61 10.33 1.07
CA ARG A 19 -7.96 9.70 -0.07
C ARG A 19 -8.48 8.28 -0.30
N HIS A 20 -8.45 7.84 -1.55
CA HIS A 20 -8.83 6.49 -1.93
C HIS A 20 -7.69 5.49 -1.67
N VAL A 21 -7.96 4.47 -0.85
CA VAL A 21 -7.00 3.39 -0.59
C VAL A 21 -6.96 2.42 -1.78
N LEU A 22 -5.81 2.34 -2.43
CA LEU A 22 -5.59 1.44 -3.57
C LEU A 22 -5.19 0.03 -3.12
N THR A 23 -4.27 -0.05 -2.15
CA THR A 23 -3.83 -1.30 -1.54
C THR A 23 -3.13 -0.98 -0.21
N SER A 24 -2.96 -2.01 0.62
CA SER A 24 -2.18 -1.92 1.85
C SER A 24 -1.36 -3.19 2.07
N THR A 25 -0.25 -3.05 2.79
CA THR A 25 0.60 -4.17 3.22
C THR A 25 1.20 -3.89 4.59
N VAL A 26 1.74 -4.91 5.24
CA VAL A 26 2.55 -4.78 6.45
C VAL A 26 3.88 -5.45 6.14
N ASP A 27 4.98 -4.72 6.32
CA ASP A 27 6.31 -5.25 6.04
C ASP A 27 6.80 -6.19 7.15
N VAL A 28 7.97 -6.79 6.95
CA VAL A 28 8.60 -7.72 7.91
C VAL A 28 8.94 -7.07 9.27
N PHE A 29 9.06 -5.74 9.32
CA PHE A 29 9.33 -4.97 10.53
C PHE A 29 8.04 -4.55 11.27
N GLY A 30 6.87 -4.86 10.71
CA GLY A 30 5.57 -4.51 11.27
C GLY A 30 5.13 -3.08 10.92
N VAL A 31 5.79 -2.42 9.98
CA VAL A 31 5.36 -1.12 9.46
C VAL A 31 4.20 -1.34 8.50
N ALA A 32 3.09 -0.65 8.73
CA ALA A 32 1.94 -0.71 7.86
C ALA A 32 2.02 0.35 6.77
N HIS A 33 1.81 -0.04 5.54
CA HIS A 33 1.86 0.83 4.37
C HIS A 33 0.53 0.87 3.66
N TRP A 34 0.08 2.07 3.29
CA TRP A 34 -1.06 2.30 2.41
C TRP A 34 -0.60 3.03 1.16
N LEU A 35 -1.00 2.54 -0.01
CA LEU A 35 -0.94 3.30 -1.24
C LEU A 35 -2.28 4.01 -1.44
N LEU A 36 -2.24 5.33 -1.51
CA LEU A 36 -3.40 6.20 -1.64
C LEU A 36 -3.38 6.97 -2.95
N ALA A 37 -4.55 7.32 -3.47
CA ALA A 37 -4.71 8.25 -4.59
C ALA A 37 -5.89 9.20 -4.31
N ASP A 38 -5.99 10.29 -5.07
CA ASP A 38 -7.11 11.25 -4.95
C ASP A 38 -8.48 10.62 -5.23
N ARG A 39 -8.50 9.58 -6.08
CA ARG A 39 -9.72 8.88 -6.49
C ARG A 39 -9.42 7.44 -6.87
N ALA A 40 -10.47 6.62 -6.89
CA ALA A 40 -10.40 5.28 -7.44
C ALA A 40 -10.04 5.30 -8.94
N PRO A 41 -9.06 4.51 -9.40
CA PRO A 41 -8.81 4.30 -10.82
C PRO A 41 -10.04 3.64 -11.45
N GLN A 42 -10.51 4.19 -12.58
CA GLN A 42 -11.65 3.61 -13.28
C GLN A 42 -11.19 2.52 -14.26
N PRO A 43 -12.04 1.52 -14.57
CA PRO A 43 -11.76 0.59 -15.66
C PRO A 43 -11.53 1.35 -16.97
N GLY A 44 -10.33 1.23 -17.55
CA GLY A 44 -9.93 1.97 -18.76
C GLY A 44 -9.11 3.23 -18.51
N ASP A 45 -8.88 3.63 -17.25
CA ASP A 45 -7.88 4.66 -16.93
C ASP A 45 -6.48 4.13 -17.24
N ALA A 46 -5.99 4.47 -18.44
CA ALA A 46 -4.61 4.22 -18.87
C ALA A 46 -3.66 5.38 -18.47
N ARG A 47 -4.19 6.45 -17.89
CA ARG A 47 -3.41 7.63 -17.53
C ARG A 47 -2.60 7.37 -16.26
N PRO A 48 -1.33 7.81 -16.22
CA PRO A 48 -0.59 7.87 -14.98
C PRO A 48 -1.33 8.71 -13.95
N PHE A 49 -1.17 8.37 -12.68
CA PHE A 49 -1.70 9.15 -11.56
C PHE A 49 -0.63 9.36 -10.50
N ASP A 50 -0.80 10.41 -9.70
CA ASP A 50 0.02 10.62 -8.52
C ASP A 50 -0.58 9.87 -7.34
N ALA A 51 0.29 9.34 -6.48
CA ALA A 51 -0.07 8.52 -5.35
C ALA A 51 0.74 8.93 -4.12
N LEU A 52 0.22 8.59 -2.94
CA LEU A 52 0.86 8.81 -1.66
C LEU A 52 1.02 7.47 -0.95
N VAL A 53 2.23 7.14 -0.54
CA VAL A 53 2.49 6.07 0.42
C VAL A 53 2.49 6.65 1.82
N VAL A 54 1.62 6.12 2.68
CA VAL A 54 1.62 6.41 4.11
C VAL A 54 2.16 5.19 4.82
N SER A 55 3.25 5.36 5.58
CA SER A 55 3.85 4.31 6.40
C SER A 55 3.64 4.62 7.87
N VAL A 56 3.07 3.70 8.63
CA VAL A 56 2.87 3.83 10.07
C VAL A 56 3.68 2.77 10.80
N HIS A 57 4.66 3.22 11.56
CA HIS A 57 5.51 2.37 12.37
C HIS A 57 4.76 1.86 13.61
N PRO A 58 5.17 0.71 14.19
CA PRO A 58 4.58 0.20 15.44
C PRO A 58 4.59 1.20 16.60
N GLY A 59 5.54 2.15 16.61
CA GLY A 59 5.61 3.24 17.59
C GLY A 59 4.71 4.45 17.30
N GLY A 60 3.92 4.41 16.22
CA GLY A 60 3.02 5.49 15.81
C GLY A 60 3.64 6.56 14.92
N ASN A 61 4.94 6.49 14.63
CA ASN A 61 5.58 7.42 13.69
C ASN A 61 4.98 7.23 12.28
N VAL A 62 4.73 8.35 11.61
CA VAL A 62 4.15 8.39 10.26
C VAL A 62 5.18 8.93 9.28
N GLU A 63 5.41 8.21 8.19
CA GLU A 63 6.21 8.66 7.05
C GLU A 63 5.33 8.77 5.81
N LEU A 64 5.60 9.80 5.01
CA LEU A 64 4.88 10.10 3.78
C LEU A 64 5.85 10.04 2.61
N THR A 65 5.45 9.37 1.53
CA THR A 65 6.24 9.32 0.29
C THR A 65 5.33 9.56 -0.90
N GLU A 66 5.54 10.66 -1.60
CA GLU A 66 4.82 10.99 -2.83
C GLU A 66 5.42 10.21 -4.00
N LEU A 67 4.55 9.65 -4.84
CA LEU A 67 4.89 8.95 -6.06
C LEU A 67 4.17 9.65 -7.21
N SER A 68 4.91 10.08 -8.22
CA SER A 68 4.33 10.69 -9.42
C SER A 68 4.24 9.69 -10.58
N ALA A 69 3.25 9.87 -11.45
CA ALA A 69 3.13 9.12 -12.71
C ALA A 69 3.05 7.58 -12.57
N VAL A 70 2.40 7.10 -11.52
CA VAL A 70 2.14 5.67 -11.28
C VAL A 70 1.23 5.10 -12.36
N ARG A 71 1.62 3.98 -12.97
CA ARG A 71 0.85 3.25 -13.99
C ARG A 71 0.51 1.83 -13.52
N ALA A 72 -0.40 1.71 -12.58
CA ALA A 72 -0.85 0.42 -12.07
C ALA A 72 -2.38 0.37 -11.96
N ARG A 73 -3.01 -0.44 -12.82
CA ARG A 73 -4.47 -0.66 -12.80
C ARG A 73 -4.94 -1.29 -11.50
N TRP A 74 -4.21 -2.30 -11.03
CA TRP A 74 -4.44 -3.00 -9.78
C TRP A 74 -3.12 -3.04 -9.00
N PRO A 75 -2.79 -1.99 -8.24
CA PRO A 75 -1.48 -1.87 -7.63
C PRO A 75 -1.29 -2.87 -6.51
N HIS A 76 -0.12 -3.48 -6.50
CA HIS A 76 0.47 -4.16 -5.36
C HIS A 76 1.64 -3.33 -4.86
N LEU A 77 1.75 -3.17 -3.54
CA LEU A 77 2.77 -2.35 -2.89
C LEU A 77 3.63 -3.27 -2.02
N ASP A 78 4.95 -3.11 -2.12
CA ASP A 78 5.90 -3.74 -1.20
C ASP A 78 7.05 -2.79 -0.84
N ARG A 79 7.66 -3.02 0.32
CA ARG A 79 8.75 -2.22 0.89
C ARG A 79 10.09 -2.86 0.55
N LEU A 80 11.02 -2.08 -0.01
CA LEU A 80 12.37 -2.54 -0.26
C LEU A 80 13.28 -2.32 0.97
N PRO A 81 14.35 -3.13 1.14
CA PRO A 81 15.27 -3.00 2.26
C PRO A 81 16.03 -1.66 2.31
N ASP A 82 16.19 -1.01 1.17
CA ASP A 82 16.92 0.25 1.00
C ASP A 82 16.05 1.49 1.29
N SER A 83 14.89 1.29 1.91
CA SER A 83 13.90 2.33 2.10
C SER A 83 13.22 2.82 0.81
N GLY A 84 13.22 2.03 -0.26
CA GLY A 84 12.39 2.23 -1.46
C GLY A 84 11.04 1.49 -1.42
N PHE A 85 10.23 1.67 -2.46
CA PHE A 85 8.97 0.94 -2.66
C PHE A 85 8.92 0.34 -4.07
N VAL A 86 8.30 -0.82 -4.18
CA VAL A 86 7.90 -1.39 -5.47
C VAL A 86 6.39 -1.27 -5.60
N VAL A 87 5.95 -0.67 -6.70
CA VAL A 87 4.54 -0.65 -7.10
C VAL A 87 4.39 -1.50 -8.35
N ALA A 88 3.80 -2.69 -8.20
CA ALA A 88 3.56 -3.62 -9.30
C ALA A 88 2.10 -3.54 -9.78
N ALA A 89 1.88 -3.77 -11.07
CA ALA A 89 0.54 -3.92 -11.62
C ALA A 89 0.14 -5.40 -11.60
N SER A 90 -0.82 -5.77 -10.76
CA SER A 90 -1.45 -7.09 -10.81
C SER A 90 -2.28 -7.25 -12.08
N ARG A 91 -2.63 -8.49 -12.43
CA ARG A 91 -3.61 -8.86 -13.48
C ARG A 91 -5.00 -9.17 -12.93
N THR A 92 -5.16 -9.17 -11.61
CA THR A 92 -6.43 -9.41 -10.93
C THR A 92 -6.53 -8.54 -9.68
N ARG A 93 -7.76 -8.22 -9.27
CA ARG A 93 -8.01 -7.50 -8.04
C ARG A 93 -7.85 -8.46 -6.85
N ARG A 94 -7.13 -8.03 -5.81
CA ARG A 94 -6.79 -8.83 -4.60
C ARG A 94 -8.00 -9.46 -3.88
N TYR A 95 -9.21 -8.96 -4.12
CA TYR A 95 -10.45 -9.44 -3.48
C TYR A 95 -11.41 -10.18 -4.42
N GLU A 96 -11.07 -10.36 -5.70
CA GLU A 96 -11.92 -11.08 -6.65
C GLU A 96 -11.49 -12.54 -6.86
N ASN A 97 -10.33 -12.97 -6.36
CA ASN A 97 -9.87 -14.35 -6.52
C ASN A 97 -8.84 -14.71 -5.43
N ALA A 98 -9.31 -15.23 -4.29
CA ALA A 98 -8.47 -15.62 -3.15
C ALA A 98 -7.83 -17.02 -3.31
N ASP A 99 -7.99 -17.68 -4.46
CA ASP A 99 -7.59 -19.08 -4.69
C ASP A 99 -6.43 -19.24 -5.68
N GLN A 100 -5.31 -18.54 -5.47
CA GLN A 100 -4.08 -18.83 -6.23
C GLN A 100 -2.91 -19.01 -5.26
N VAL A 101 -2.57 -20.28 -5.00
CA VAL A 101 -1.24 -20.69 -4.54
C VAL A 101 -0.37 -20.82 -5.78
N GLN A 102 0.81 -20.22 -5.80
CA GLN A 102 1.81 -20.52 -6.84
C GLN A 102 2.84 -21.51 -6.28
N VAL A 103 2.99 -22.64 -6.97
CA VAL A 103 4.09 -23.62 -6.82
C VAL A 103 5.40 -23.06 -7.37
#